data_AF-A0A1Y4CMC1-F1
#
_entry.id   AF-A0A1Y4CMC1-F1
#
_cell.length_a   1.000
_cell.length_b   1.000
_cell.length_c   1.000
_cell.angle_alpha   90.00
_cell.angle_beta   90.00
_cell.angle_gamma   90.00
#
_symmetry.space_group_name_H-M   'P 1'
#
loop_
_entity.id
_entity.type
_entity.pdbx_description
1 polymer ?
#
loop_
_entity_poly.entity_id
_entity_poly.type
_entity_poly.pdbx_seq_one_letter_code
_entity_poly.pdbx_strand_id
1 'polypeptide(L)'
;MTVSEFIRQHMPDATQLERMLWDENAGRSLSRLDAAPVNSSELRQVIRRYANGPQGPFGTERLDLFHETHELFEMLAKEAGNEGLTPYDLKNSFIGNEEADLIMLAASHESVSQEYLAGNVLCCSVNAIGERRTRLKDGVRIGNMCVQTDFGYHGEFKSSVHPICLPLNLSDVYVLLDALKSYEAAREAKDPHRLLCERISGMIHVQLSDYAKGILDSRFERKGHYFTDENPVYKDDQKSHWRWIMLEKSGAKVEVELIDGSVSVGMIAHSPGKREELPGLALKLDDGSVLSAPWVDVVDIRQAGERR
;
A
#
# COMPACT_ATOMS: atom_id res chain seq x y z
N MET A 1 19.53 34.98 -4.51
CA MET A 1 19.04 34.28 -3.32
C MET A 1 18.98 32.81 -3.67
N THR A 2 19.53 31.96 -2.82
CA THR A 2 19.53 30.50 -3.03
C THR A 2 18.19 29.89 -2.60
N VAL A 3 17.87 28.68 -3.04
CA VAL A 3 16.67 27.96 -2.61
C VAL A 3 16.68 27.74 -1.09
N SER A 4 17.85 27.45 -0.50
CA SER A 4 18.03 27.31 0.95
C SER A 4 17.67 28.58 1.72
N GLU A 5 18.14 29.74 1.24
CA GLU A 5 17.78 31.04 1.82
C GLU A 5 16.30 31.37 1.62
N PHE A 6 15.76 31.06 0.44
CA PHE A 6 14.34 31.27 0.11
C PHE A 6 13.43 30.50 1.08
N ILE A 7 13.68 29.21 1.29
CA ILE A 7 12.91 28.37 2.21
C ILE A 7 12.92 28.97 3.62
N ARG A 8 14.10 29.34 4.14
CA ARG A 8 14.20 29.93 5.49
C ARG A 8 13.49 31.27 5.63
N GLN A 9 13.44 32.06 4.57
CA GLN A 9 12.83 33.38 4.59
C GLN A 9 11.31 33.33 4.40
N HIS A 10 10.80 32.44 3.55
CA HIS A 10 9.40 32.45 3.10
C HIS A 10 8.56 31.30 3.66
N MET A 11 9.20 30.24 4.16
CA MET A 11 8.53 29.05 4.69
C MET A 11 9.06 28.68 6.09
N PRO A 12 8.98 29.57 7.08
CA PRO A 12 9.52 29.33 8.42
C PRO A 12 8.86 28.16 9.15
N ASP A 13 7.64 27.78 8.76
CA ASP A 13 6.87 26.70 9.37
C ASP A 13 7.05 25.34 8.65
N ALA A 14 7.80 25.30 7.54
CA ALA A 14 8.03 24.10 6.75
C ALA A 14 9.07 23.18 7.41
N THR A 15 8.57 22.34 8.33
CA THR A 15 9.38 21.51 9.21
C THR A 15 10.20 20.46 8.45
N GLN A 16 9.64 19.85 7.40
CA GLN A 16 10.35 18.80 6.66
C GLN A 16 11.37 19.36 5.66
N LEU A 17 11.07 20.49 5.02
CA LEU A 17 12.02 21.24 4.22
C LEU A 17 13.16 21.76 5.10
N GLU A 18 12.88 22.27 6.30
CA GLU A 18 13.92 22.66 7.24
C GLU A 18 14.83 21.47 7.60
N ARG A 19 14.25 20.31 7.97
CA ARG A 19 15.02 19.07 8.21
C ARG A 19 15.88 18.69 7.00
N MET A 20 15.35 18.82 5.78
CA MET A 20 16.11 18.59 4.55
C MET A 20 17.30 19.57 4.40
N LEU A 21 17.18 20.82 4.83
CA LEU A 21 18.29 21.78 4.82
C LEU A 21 19.43 21.38 5.79
N TRP A 22 19.12 20.62 6.83
CA TRP A 22 20.10 20.10 7.79
C TRP A 22 20.83 18.83 7.30
N ASP A 23 20.29 18.12 6.29
CA ASP A 23 21.01 17.03 5.64
C ASP A 23 22.22 17.56 4.87
N GLU A 24 23.40 16.97 5.11
CA GLU A 24 24.66 17.48 4.54
C GLU A 24 24.66 17.54 3.01
N ASN A 25 23.99 16.58 2.35
CA ASN A 25 24.00 16.46 0.89
C ASN A 25 22.90 17.31 0.26
N ALA A 26 21.68 17.22 0.79
CA ALA A 26 20.53 17.96 0.30
C ALA A 26 20.68 19.45 0.60
N GLY A 27 20.99 19.83 1.85
CA GLY A 27 21.21 21.22 2.25
C GLY A 27 22.33 21.91 1.47
N ARG A 28 23.46 21.22 1.25
CA ARG A 28 24.55 21.74 0.41
C ARG A 28 24.13 21.94 -1.05
N SER A 29 23.34 21.02 -1.60
CA SER A 29 22.82 21.15 -2.96
C SER A 29 21.85 22.33 -3.08
N LEU A 30 20.91 22.47 -2.15
CA LEU A 30 19.92 23.55 -2.13
C LEU A 30 20.54 24.93 -1.90
N SER A 31 21.66 25.00 -1.17
CA SER A 31 22.41 26.25 -0.97
C SER A 31 23.23 26.68 -2.20
N ARG A 32 23.28 25.85 -3.25
CA ARG A 32 23.93 26.17 -4.53
C ARG A 32 22.93 26.43 -5.66
N LEU A 33 21.67 26.08 -5.46
CA LEU A 33 20.60 26.33 -6.41
C LEU A 33 20.06 27.74 -6.23
N ASP A 34 19.96 28.48 -7.32
CA ASP A 34 19.30 29.78 -7.35
C ASP A 34 17.79 29.61 -7.18
N ALA A 35 17.16 30.52 -6.43
CA ALA A 35 15.70 30.55 -6.29
C ALA A 35 15.02 31.14 -7.54
N ALA A 36 15.71 31.99 -8.32
CA ALA A 36 15.21 32.53 -9.58
C ALA A 36 16.38 32.97 -10.49
N PRO A 37 16.51 32.44 -11.72
CA PRO A 37 15.76 31.30 -12.26
C PRO A 37 16.16 29.99 -11.56
N VAL A 38 15.17 29.18 -11.14
CA VAL A 38 15.43 27.90 -10.49
C VAL A 38 15.61 26.77 -11.51
N ASN A 39 16.66 25.97 -11.32
CA ASN A 39 16.79 24.69 -12.03
C ASN A 39 15.81 23.67 -11.42
N SER A 40 14.59 23.64 -11.93
CA SER A 40 13.50 22.81 -11.39
C SER A 40 13.79 21.30 -11.47
N SER A 41 14.51 20.84 -12.49
CA SER A 41 14.89 19.43 -12.64
C SER A 41 15.86 19.00 -11.53
N GLU A 42 16.86 19.83 -11.26
CA GLU A 42 17.84 19.58 -10.20
C GLU A 42 17.20 19.68 -8.82
N LEU A 43 16.33 20.68 -8.58
CA LEU A 43 15.58 20.79 -7.33
C LEU A 43 14.73 19.53 -7.06
N ARG A 44 13.96 19.06 -8.06
CA ARG A 44 13.18 17.82 -7.94
C ARG A 44 14.07 16.62 -7.64
N GLN A 45 15.24 16.54 -8.27
CA GLN A 45 16.18 15.44 -8.05
C GLN A 45 16.75 15.45 -6.63
N VAL A 46 17.11 16.61 -6.09
CA VAL A 46 17.59 16.75 -4.71
C VAL A 46 16.53 16.30 -3.72
N ILE A 47 15.30 16.80 -3.86
CA ILE A 47 14.17 16.45 -2.99
C ILE A 47 13.88 14.95 -3.07
N ARG A 48 13.83 14.38 -4.28
CA ARG A 48 13.59 12.95 -4.48
C ARG A 48 14.69 12.07 -3.87
N ARG A 49 15.95 12.49 -3.97
CA ARG A 49 17.09 11.76 -3.36
C ARG A 49 17.03 11.79 -1.85
N TYR A 50 16.72 12.96 -1.27
CA TYR A 50 16.53 13.09 0.17
C TYR A 50 15.34 12.25 0.65
N ALA A 51 14.17 12.44 0.04
CA ALA A 51 12.95 11.73 0.43
C ALA A 51 13.10 10.21 0.39
N ASN A 52 13.80 9.66 -0.61
CA ASN A 52 14.01 8.20 -0.72
C ASN A 52 15.33 7.73 -0.08
N GLY A 53 16.07 8.62 0.57
CA GLY A 53 17.33 8.32 1.22
C GLY A 53 17.15 7.82 2.66
N PRO A 54 18.22 7.30 3.29
CA PRO A 54 18.16 6.76 4.65
C PRO A 54 17.86 7.82 5.73
N GLN A 55 18.10 9.09 5.44
CA GLN A 55 17.81 10.24 6.30
C GLN A 55 16.51 10.95 5.90
N GLY A 56 15.80 10.44 4.89
CA GLY A 56 14.54 11.00 4.44
C GLY A 56 13.41 10.72 5.43
N PRO A 57 12.30 11.49 5.35
CA PRO A 57 11.13 11.26 6.19
C PRO A 57 10.48 9.89 5.92
N PHE A 58 9.70 9.42 6.89
CA PHE A 58 8.93 8.19 6.79
C PHE A 58 7.45 8.41 7.19
N GLY A 59 6.54 7.64 6.61
CA GLY A 59 5.11 7.71 6.94
C GLY A 59 4.51 9.09 6.64
N THR A 60 3.78 9.65 7.60
CA THR A 60 3.09 10.95 7.45
C THR A 60 4.05 12.11 7.18
N GLU A 61 5.28 12.06 7.71
CA GLU A 61 6.29 13.10 7.45
C GLU A 61 6.69 13.17 5.96
N ARG A 62 6.49 12.10 5.20
CA ARG A 62 6.72 12.11 3.74
C ARG A 62 5.61 12.89 3.01
N LEU A 63 4.39 12.77 3.50
CA LEU A 63 3.25 13.52 2.98
C LEU A 63 3.42 15.01 3.31
N ASP A 64 3.86 15.32 4.54
CA ASP A 64 4.20 16.70 4.94
C ASP A 64 5.29 17.29 4.03
N LEU A 65 6.38 16.55 3.78
CA LEU A 65 7.43 17.00 2.85
C LEU A 65 6.88 17.21 1.43
N PHE A 66 5.95 16.37 0.98
CA PHE A 66 5.31 16.51 -0.33
C PHE A 66 4.50 17.80 -0.41
N HIS A 67 3.70 18.12 0.61
CA HIS A 67 2.91 19.35 0.70
C HIS A 67 3.78 20.60 0.79
N GLU A 68 4.78 20.60 1.67
CA GLU A 68 5.73 21.70 1.77
C GLU A 68 6.48 21.91 0.45
N THR A 69 6.86 20.82 -0.25
CA THR A 69 7.47 20.94 -1.58
C THR A 69 6.49 21.50 -2.61
N HIS A 70 5.23 21.08 -2.58
CA HIS A 70 4.19 21.63 -3.45
C HIS A 70 4.09 23.16 -3.29
N GLU A 71 3.97 23.61 -2.05
CA GLU A 71 3.90 25.04 -1.70
C GLU A 71 5.18 25.79 -2.10
N LEU A 72 6.37 25.21 -1.87
CA LEU A 72 7.64 25.79 -2.33
C LEU A 72 7.62 26.08 -3.83
N PHE A 73 7.14 25.14 -4.65
CA PHE A 73 7.04 25.36 -6.10
C PHE A 73 6.00 26.43 -6.47
N GLU A 74 4.88 26.52 -5.75
CA GLU A 74 3.91 27.60 -5.95
C GLU A 74 4.49 28.99 -5.59
N MET A 75 5.32 29.07 -4.55
CA MET A 75 6.00 30.31 -4.18
C MET A 75 7.09 30.67 -5.20
N LEU A 76 7.96 29.72 -5.56
CA LEU A 76 9.01 29.94 -6.56
C LEU A 76 8.44 30.37 -7.92
N ALA A 77 7.27 29.84 -8.32
CA ALA A 77 6.63 30.23 -9.57
C ALA A 77 6.18 31.71 -9.62
N LYS A 78 6.10 32.40 -8.46
CA LYS A 78 5.77 33.83 -8.36
C LYS A 78 7.00 34.73 -8.46
N GLU A 79 8.21 34.17 -8.36
CA GLU A 79 9.46 34.92 -8.48
C GLU A 79 9.76 35.31 -9.94
N ALA A 80 10.25 36.52 -10.14
CA ALA A 80 10.65 37.00 -11.46
C ALA A 80 11.83 36.16 -12.00
N GLY A 81 11.70 35.61 -13.21
CA GLY A 81 12.67 34.69 -13.80
C GLY A 81 12.29 33.20 -13.71
N ASN A 82 11.17 32.86 -13.06
CA ASN A 82 10.61 31.50 -13.01
C ASN A 82 9.35 31.36 -13.88
N GLU A 83 9.18 32.19 -14.91
CA GLU A 83 8.01 32.14 -15.77
C GLU A 83 7.89 30.76 -16.44
N GLY A 84 6.75 30.10 -16.25
CA GLY A 84 6.51 28.76 -16.79
C GLY A 84 7.10 27.61 -15.96
N LEU A 85 7.53 27.88 -14.71
CA LEU A 85 7.91 26.82 -13.76
C LEU A 85 6.78 25.78 -13.65
N THR A 86 7.10 24.53 -13.95
CA THR A 86 6.12 23.44 -13.88
C THR A 86 5.75 23.14 -12.42
N PRO A 87 4.46 23.04 -12.06
CA PRO A 87 4.00 22.75 -10.71
C PRO A 87 4.52 21.43 -10.16
N TYR A 88 4.68 21.33 -8.84
CA TYR A 88 5.04 20.09 -8.16
C TYR A 88 3.78 19.32 -7.74
N ASP A 89 3.19 18.57 -8.67
CA ASP A 89 2.01 17.73 -8.44
C ASP A 89 2.40 16.28 -8.11
N LEU A 90 1.40 15.45 -7.78
CA LEU A 90 1.61 14.02 -7.52
C LEU A 90 2.43 13.32 -8.60
N LYS A 91 2.12 13.59 -9.88
CA LYS A 91 2.75 12.96 -11.05
C LYS A 91 4.25 13.23 -11.11
N ASN A 92 4.66 14.44 -10.72
CA ASN A 92 6.05 14.88 -10.79
C ASN A 92 6.77 14.80 -9.42
N SER A 93 6.17 14.08 -8.46
CA SER A 93 6.66 14.00 -7.08
C SER A 93 7.51 12.74 -6.81
N PHE A 94 8.01 12.64 -5.58
CA PHE A 94 8.64 11.42 -5.08
C PHE A 94 7.64 10.38 -4.55
N ILE A 95 6.37 10.74 -4.38
CA ILE A 95 5.32 9.84 -3.88
C ILE A 95 5.02 8.80 -4.95
N GLY A 96 5.17 7.51 -4.58
CA GLY A 96 4.89 6.40 -5.48
C GLY A 96 3.39 6.16 -5.67
N ASN A 97 3.03 5.37 -6.69
CA ASN A 97 1.62 5.02 -6.93
C ASN A 97 0.99 4.28 -5.75
N GLU A 98 1.70 3.28 -5.20
CA GLU A 98 1.26 2.51 -4.04
C GLU A 98 1.10 3.39 -2.79
N GLU A 99 2.06 4.29 -2.57
CA GLU A 99 2.04 5.24 -1.46
C GLU A 99 0.84 6.19 -1.58
N ALA A 100 0.56 6.70 -2.80
CA ALA A 100 -0.62 7.52 -3.06
C ALA A 100 -1.94 6.73 -2.89
N ASP A 101 -1.97 5.45 -3.24
CA ASP A 101 -3.14 4.59 -2.99
C ASP A 101 -3.37 4.43 -1.47
N LEU A 102 -2.31 4.20 -0.68
CA LEU A 102 -2.40 4.13 0.78
C LEU A 102 -2.82 5.45 1.43
N ILE A 103 -2.24 6.58 0.99
CA ILE A 103 -2.63 7.91 1.45
C ILE A 103 -4.11 8.17 1.16
N MET A 104 -4.58 7.84 -0.05
CA MET A 104 -5.99 8.04 -0.43
C MET A 104 -6.93 7.14 0.40
N LEU A 105 -6.54 5.88 0.62
CA LEU A 105 -7.29 4.96 1.47
C LEU A 105 -7.40 5.51 2.90
N ALA A 106 -6.27 5.91 3.49
CA ALA A 106 -6.21 6.48 4.84
C ALA A 106 -7.10 7.74 4.97
N ALA A 107 -6.96 8.71 4.06
CA ALA A 107 -7.75 9.94 4.09
C ALA A 107 -9.26 9.68 3.89
N SER A 108 -9.61 8.68 3.09
CA SER A 108 -11.02 8.35 2.80
C SER A 108 -11.77 7.73 3.99
N HIS A 109 -11.09 7.40 5.09
CA HIS A 109 -11.75 7.01 6.35
C HIS A 109 -12.48 8.16 7.03
N GLU A 110 -12.13 9.42 6.72
CA GLU A 110 -12.71 10.61 7.32
C GLU A 110 -13.92 11.17 6.52
N SER A 111 -14.48 10.38 5.59
CA SER A 111 -15.60 10.78 4.72
C SER A 111 -15.35 12.07 3.94
N VAL A 112 -14.13 12.23 3.41
CA VAL A 112 -13.71 13.41 2.63
C VAL A 112 -14.14 13.35 1.16
N SER A 113 -14.37 14.52 0.56
CA SER A 113 -14.79 14.63 -0.85
C SER A 113 -13.66 14.34 -1.84
N GLN A 114 -14.00 14.08 -3.12
CA GLN A 114 -12.98 13.89 -4.16
C GLN A 114 -12.15 15.16 -4.41
N GLU A 115 -12.80 16.32 -4.31
CA GLU A 115 -12.17 17.63 -4.46
C GLU A 115 -11.16 17.87 -3.34
N TYR A 116 -11.51 17.49 -2.10
CA TYR A 116 -10.60 17.58 -0.97
C TYR A 116 -9.40 16.63 -1.12
N LEU A 117 -9.64 15.38 -1.53
CA LEU A 117 -8.55 14.43 -1.82
C LEU A 117 -7.62 14.95 -2.92
N ALA A 118 -8.18 15.55 -3.97
CA ALA A 118 -7.44 16.11 -5.08
C ALA A 118 -6.61 17.33 -4.66
N GLY A 119 -7.24 18.33 -4.05
CA GLY A 119 -6.60 19.61 -3.73
C GLY A 119 -5.71 19.57 -2.50
N ASN A 120 -6.17 18.93 -1.42
CA ASN A 120 -5.56 19.06 -0.10
C ASN A 120 -4.74 17.85 0.34
N VAL A 121 -4.97 16.67 -0.26
CA VAL A 121 -4.27 15.45 0.14
C VAL A 121 -3.21 15.07 -0.88
N LEU A 122 -3.59 14.89 -2.15
CA LEU A 122 -2.68 14.38 -3.18
C LEU A 122 -2.19 15.46 -4.15
N CYS A 123 -2.64 16.71 -4.02
CA CYS A 123 -2.28 17.84 -4.90
C CYS A 123 -2.28 17.44 -6.39
N CYS A 124 -3.40 16.87 -6.84
CA CYS A 124 -3.62 16.37 -8.19
C CYS A 124 -5.00 16.76 -8.73
N SER A 125 -5.34 16.36 -9.95
CA SER A 125 -6.67 16.62 -10.51
C SER A 125 -7.74 15.72 -9.89
N VAL A 126 -8.99 16.20 -9.87
CA VAL A 126 -10.16 15.40 -9.46
C VAL A 126 -10.31 14.17 -10.35
N ASN A 127 -9.99 14.28 -11.65
CA ASN A 127 -10.00 13.15 -12.58
C ASN A 127 -8.98 12.07 -12.17
N ALA A 128 -7.77 12.45 -11.73
CA ALA A 128 -6.77 11.50 -11.25
C ALA A 128 -7.24 10.75 -9.98
N ILE A 129 -7.99 11.43 -9.10
CA ILE A 129 -8.65 10.77 -7.96
C ILE A 129 -9.73 9.80 -8.45
N GLY A 130 -10.55 10.20 -9.43
CA GLY A 130 -11.56 9.35 -10.05
C GLY A 130 -10.97 8.07 -10.64
N GLU A 131 -9.93 8.19 -11.47
CA GLU A 131 -9.19 7.06 -12.04
C GLU A 131 -8.62 6.16 -10.95
N ARG A 132 -8.04 6.74 -9.89
CA ARG A 132 -7.49 5.99 -8.76
C ARG A 132 -8.57 5.23 -7.98
N ARG A 133 -9.74 5.84 -7.76
CA ARG A 133 -10.89 5.16 -7.14
C ARG A 133 -11.40 4.01 -8.00
N THR A 134 -11.50 4.19 -9.32
CA THR A 134 -11.86 3.10 -10.23
C THR A 134 -10.85 1.96 -10.14
N ARG A 135 -9.54 2.25 -10.19
CA ARG A 135 -8.49 1.21 -10.01
C ARG A 135 -8.61 0.48 -8.69
N LEU A 136 -8.85 1.18 -7.58
CA LEU A 136 -9.05 0.56 -6.27
C LEU A 136 -10.35 -0.24 -6.18
N LYS A 137 -11.39 0.15 -6.90
CA LYS A 137 -12.62 -0.63 -7.05
C LYS A 137 -12.38 -1.91 -7.84
N ASP A 138 -11.53 -1.86 -8.85
CA ASP A 138 -11.14 -3.02 -9.66
C ASP A 138 -10.09 -3.89 -8.95
N GLY A 139 -9.41 -3.35 -7.93
CA GLY A 139 -8.36 -3.99 -7.16
C GLY A 139 -6.96 -3.52 -7.56
N VAL A 140 -6.15 -3.08 -6.61
CA VAL A 140 -4.75 -2.70 -6.81
C VAL A 140 -3.81 -3.56 -5.99
N ARG A 141 -2.61 -3.84 -6.52
CA ARG A 141 -1.56 -4.52 -5.76
C ARG A 141 -0.71 -3.48 -5.02
N ILE A 142 -0.54 -3.69 -3.71
CA ILE A 142 0.36 -2.91 -2.86
C ILE A 142 1.33 -3.91 -2.24
N GLY A 143 2.56 -3.96 -2.77
CA GLY A 143 3.51 -5.03 -2.44
C GLY A 143 2.99 -6.43 -2.80
N ASN A 144 2.75 -7.27 -1.79
CA ASN A 144 2.23 -8.64 -1.97
C ASN A 144 0.72 -8.78 -1.76
N MET A 145 0.00 -7.67 -1.59
CA MET A 145 -1.41 -7.67 -1.23
C MET A 145 -2.27 -7.16 -2.38
N CYS A 146 -3.45 -7.74 -2.56
CA CYS A 146 -4.49 -7.15 -3.38
C CYS A 146 -5.44 -6.35 -2.47
N VAL A 147 -5.63 -5.07 -2.77
CA VAL A 147 -6.55 -4.17 -2.06
C VAL A 147 -7.64 -3.76 -3.02
N GLN A 148 -8.88 -4.13 -2.69
CA GLN A 148 -10.07 -3.76 -3.43
C GLN A 148 -11.05 -3.05 -2.51
N THR A 149 -11.51 -1.86 -2.90
CA THR A 149 -12.46 -1.07 -2.11
C THR A 149 -13.45 -0.34 -2.99
N ASP A 150 -14.71 -0.31 -2.56
CA ASP A 150 -15.76 0.48 -3.21
C ASP A 150 -16.01 1.76 -2.41
N PHE A 151 -15.75 2.90 -3.05
CA PHE A 151 -16.02 4.20 -2.47
C PHE A 151 -17.47 4.58 -2.72
N GLY A 152 -18.26 4.74 -1.66
CA GLY A 152 -19.65 5.16 -1.75
C GLY A 152 -19.83 6.60 -2.26
N TYR A 153 -21.09 7.00 -2.43
CA TYR A 153 -21.46 8.40 -2.65
C TYR A 153 -20.89 9.27 -1.52
N HIS A 154 -20.29 10.41 -1.84
CA HIS A 154 -19.54 11.29 -0.92
C HIS A 154 -18.24 10.71 -0.31
N GLY A 155 -17.73 9.58 -0.80
CA GLY A 155 -16.50 8.98 -0.28
C GLY A 155 -16.68 8.13 0.97
N GLU A 156 -17.92 7.90 1.40
CA GLU A 156 -18.21 7.01 2.53
C GLU A 156 -17.80 5.57 2.22
N PHE A 157 -17.05 4.97 3.14
CA PHE A 157 -16.66 3.56 3.10
C PHE A 157 -17.90 2.68 3.25
N LYS A 158 -18.38 2.03 2.17
CA LYS A 158 -19.59 1.17 2.20
C LYS A 158 -19.32 -0.31 2.42
N SER A 159 -18.05 -0.73 2.44
CA SER A 159 -17.66 -2.12 2.68
C SER A 159 -16.28 -2.17 3.33
N SER A 160 -16.22 -2.60 4.59
CA SER A 160 -14.97 -2.85 5.30
C SER A 160 -14.44 -4.25 4.96
N VAL A 161 -13.87 -4.43 3.77
CA VAL A 161 -12.78 -5.40 3.65
C VAL A 161 -11.54 -4.62 4.09
N HIS A 162 -11.37 -4.44 5.40
CA HIS A 162 -10.12 -3.92 5.93
C HIS A 162 -9.16 -5.10 6.03
N PRO A 163 -8.17 -5.24 5.15
CA PRO A 163 -6.93 -5.83 5.61
C PRO A 163 -6.41 -4.84 6.66
N ILE A 164 -6.54 -5.18 7.94
CA ILE A 164 -5.81 -4.50 9.00
C ILE A 164 -4.34 -4.84 8.74
N CYS A 165 -3.68 -4.00 7.95
CA CYS A 165 -2.27 -4.12 7.56
C CYS A 165 -1.39 -3.59 8.69
N LEU A 166 -1.31 -4.33 9.78
CA LEU A 166 -0.32 -4.07 10.81
C LEU A 166 0.97 -4.83 10.44
N PRO A 167 2.13 -4.15 10.29
CA PRO A 167 3.42 -4.81 10.12
C PRO A 167 3.85 -5.45 11.44
N LEU A 168 3.12 -6.47 11.87
CA LEU A 168 3.33 -7.17 13.13
C LEU A 168 4.51 -8.11 12.98
N ASN A 169 5.48 -7.98 13.89
CA ASN A 169 6.45 -9.05 14.05
C ASN A 169 5.78 -10.24 14.78
N LEU A 170 6.46 -11.39 14.83
CA LEU A 170 5.88 -12.61 15.41
C LEU A 170 5.50 -12.48 16.90
N SER A 171 6.18 -11.60 17.65
CA SER A 171 5.84 -11.31 19.04
C SER A 171 4.56 -10.48 19.14
N ASP A 172 4.36 -9.51 18.24
CA ASP A 172 3.14 -8.70 18.21
C ASP A 172 1.94 -9.56 17.81
N VAL A 173 2.12 -10.46 16.83
CA VAL A 173 1.13 -11.48 16.45
C VAL A 173 0.79 -12.37 17.65
N TYR A 174 1.80 -12.82 18.40
CA TYR A 174 1.59 -13.62 19.60
C TYR A 174 0.72 -12.89 20.62
N VAL A 175 1.05 -11.64 20.96
CA VAL A 175 0.29 -10.85 21.94
C VAL A 175 -1.15 -10.63 21.48
N LEU A 176 -1.35 -10.32 20.19
CA LEU A 176 -2.68 -10.11 19.62
C LEU A 176 -3.55 -11.37 19.72
N LEU A 177 -3.02 -12.52 19.28
CA LEU A 177 -3.74 -13.80 19.34
C LEU A 177 -3.99 -14.24 20.79
N ASP A 178 -3.04 -14.01 21.70
CA ASP A 178 -3.20 -14.29 23.13
C ASP A 178 -4.33 -13.47 23.75
N ALA A 179 -4.40 -12.17 23.43
CA ALA A 179 -5.44 -11.27 23.90
C ALA A 179 -6.82 -11.69 23.36
N LEU A 180 -6.93 -12.02 22.07
CA LEU A 180 -8.17 -12.49 21.46
C LEU A 180 -8.65 -13.80 22.10
N LYS A 181 -7.76 -14.77 22.32
CA LYS A 181 -8.11 -16.06 22.93
C LYS A 181 -8.40 -15.98 24.41
N SER A 182 -7.67 -15.13 25.15
CA SER A 182 -7.96 -14.86 26.56
C SER A 182 -9.34 -14.20 26.71
N TYR A 183 -9.66 -13.26 25.82
CA TYR A 183 -10.97 -12.61 25.80
C TYR A 183 -12.08 -13.59 25.39
N GLU A 184 -11.86 -14.45 24.40
CA GLU A 184 -12.78 -15.53 24.00
C GLU A 184 -13.09 -16.48 25.18
N ALA A 185 -12.04 -16.94 25.88
CA ALA A 185 -12.16 -17.90 26.98
C ALA A 185 -12.95 -17.34 28.19
N ALA A 186 -12.92 -16.02 28.39
CA ALA A 186 -13.65 -15.35 29.47
C ALA A 186 -15.16 -15.18 29.21
N ARG A 187 -15.66 -15.59 28.03
CA ARG A 187 -17.04 -15.34 27.58
C ARG A 187 -17.84 -16.64 27.43
N GLU A 188 -19.17 -16.50 27.56
CA GLU A 188 -20.11 -17.60 27.38
C GLU A 188 -20.19 -18.04 25.91
N ALA A 189 -20.54 -19.31 25.67
CA ALA A 189 -20.51 -19.92 24.33
C ALA A 189 -21.40 -19.24 23.27
N LYS A 190 -22.46 -18.54 23.68
CA LYS A 190 -23.38 -17.82 22.79
C LYS A 190 -23.13 -16.32 22.73
N ASP A 191 -22.08 -15.82 23.39
CA ASP A 191 -21.73 -14.40 23.35
C ASP A 191 -21.29 -14.04 21.91
N PRO A 192 -21.92 -13.05 21.26
CA PRO A 192 -21.54 -12.65 19.91
C PRO A 192 -20.08 -12.18 19.81
N HIS A 193 -19.52 -11.59 20.86
CA HIS A 193 -18.13 -11.15 20.86
C HIS A 193 -17.17 -12.34 20.96
N ARG A 194 -17.56 -13.41 21.64
CA ARG A 194 -16.79 -14.67 21.66
C ARG A 194 -16.68 -15.24 20.25
N LEU A 195 -17.81 -15.35 19.54
CA LEU A 195 -17.85 -15.88 18.18
C LEU A 195 -17.03 -15.03 17.22
N LEU A 196 -17.04 -13.70 17.39
CA LEU A 196 -16.20 -12.79 16.60
C LEU A 196 -14.71 -12.97 16.91
N CYS A 197 -14.31 -13.10 18.18
CA CYS A 197 -12.92 -13.34 18.56
C CYS A 197 -12.42 -14.69 18.04
N GLU A 198 -13.22 -15.75 18.15
CA GLU A 198 -12.92 -17.06 17.60
C GLU A 198 -12.65 -16.96 16.10
N ARG A 199 -13.58 -16.35 15.36
CA ARG A 199 -13.47 -16.12 13.91
C ARG A 199 -12.25 -15.26 13.53
N ILE A 200 -12.01 -14.13 14.19
CA ILE A 200 -10.88 -13.24 13.90
C ILE A 200 -9.55 -13.96 14.18
N SER A 201 -9.44 -14.65 15.30
CA SER A 201 -8.23 -15.39 15.64
C SER A 201 -7.96 -16.52 14.63
N GLY A 202 -8.99 -17.22 14.15
CA GLY A 202 -8.88 -18.21 13.08
C GLY A 202 -8.42 -17.61 11.75
N MET A 203 -8.95 -16.44 11.38
CA MET A 203 -8.53 -15.72 10.17
C MET A 203 -7.09 -15.22 10.23
N ILE A 204 -6.61 -14.80 11.40
CA ILE A 204 -5.20 -14.41 11.57
C ILE A 204 -4.33 -15.67 11.53
N HIS A 205 -4.72 -16.72 12.24
CA HIS A 205 -3.96 -17.96 12.37
C HIS A 205 -3.76 -18.66 11.01
N VAL A 206 -4.78 -18.76 10.16
CA VAL A 206 -4.68 -19.41 8.84
C VAL A 206 -3.67 -18.70 7.92
N GLN A 207 -3.44 -17.39 8.11
CA GLN A 207 -2.52 -16.59 7.30
C GLN A 207 -1.05 -16.68 7.76
N LEU A 208 -0.78 -17.29 8.91
CA LEU A 208 0.57 -17.53 9.41
C LEU A 208 1.29 -18.59 8.56
N SER A 209 2.60 -18.43 8.39
CA SER A 209 3.44 -19.45 7.76
C SER A 209 3.57 -20.68 8.67
N ASP A 210 3.91 -21.83 8.09
CA ASP A 210 4.14 -23.07 8.86
C ASP A 210 5.25 -22.89 9.91
N TYR A 211 6.27 -22.08 9.59
CA TYR A 211 7.31 -21.71 10.55
C TYR A 211 6.75 -20.93 11.75
N ALA A 212 5.88 -19.95 11.49
CA ALA A 212 5.24 -19.17 12.54
C ALA A 212 4.29 -20.02 13.39
N LYS A 213 3.45 -20.86 12.75
CA LYS A 213 2.56 -21.82 13.43
C LYS A 213 3.36 -22.77 14.33
N GLY A 214 4.43 -23.38 13.80
CA GLY A 214 5.30 -24.27 14.57
C GLY A 214 5.94 -23.63 15.81
N ILE A 215 6.18 -22.32 15.82
CA ILE A 215 6.70 -21.59 16.99
C ILE A 215 5.57 -21.23 17.96
N LEU A 216 4.43 -20.78 17.45
CA LEU A 216 3.36 -20.18 18.24
C LEU A 216 2.41 -21.23 18.83
N ASP A 217 2.06 -22.27 18.09
CA ASP A 217 1.07 -23.28 18.51
C ASP A 217 1.49 -23.93 19.81
N SER A 218 2.75 -24.39 19.91
CA SER A 218 3.27 -24.98 21.15
C SER A 218 3.27 -24.03 22.35
N ARG A 219 3.23 -22.70 22.12
CA ARG A 219 3.12 -21.70 23.19
C ARG A 219 1.67 -21.46 23.59
N PHE A 220 0.75 -21.46 22.63
CA PHE A 220 -0.68 -21.30 22.87
C PHE A 220 -1.31 -22.55 23.48
N GLU A 221 -0.94 -23.74 23.02
CA GLU A 221 -1.37 -25.02 23.59
C GLU A 221 -1.02 -25.13 25.08
N ARG A 222 0.18 -24.65 25.48
CA ARG A 222 0.58 -24.57 26.89
C ARG A 222 -0.30 -23.65 27.75
N LYS A 223 -1.00 -22.70 27.12
CA LYS A 223 -2.01 -21.85 27.76
C LYS A 223 -3.44 -22.38 27.60
N GLY A 224 -3.63 -23.52 26.94
CA GLY A 224 -4.95 -24.08 26.64
C GLY A 224 -5.69 -23.32 25.54
N HIS A 225 -4.98 -22.58 24.68
CA HIS A 225 -5.55 -21.88 23.53
C HIS A 225 -5.37 -22.71 22.27
N TYR A 226 -6.46 -22.89 21.54
CA TYR A 226 -6.51 -23.63 20.28
C TYR A 226 -7.21 -22.79 19.22
N PHE A 227 -6.78 -22.92 17.98
CA PHE A 227 -7.29 -22.17 16.85
C PHE A 227 -8.03 -23.10 15.90
N THR A 228 -9.21 -22.67 15.47
CA THR A 228 -9.92 -23.25 14.33
C THR A 228 -9.63 -22.34 13.15
N ASP A 229 -8.94 -22.85 12.13
CA ASP A 229 -8.64 -22.05 10.94
C ASP A 229 -9.95 -21.60 10.27
N GLU A 230 -10.08 -20.28 10.11
CA GLU A 230 -11.22 -19.67 9.44
C GLU A 230 -10.71 -18.94 8.21
N ASN A 231 -11.21 -19.29 7.03
CA ASN A 231 -10.84 -18.56 5.82
C ASN A 231 -11.53 -17.20 5.83
N PRO A 232 -10.80 -16.09 5.59
CA PRO A 232 -11.41 -14.78 5.46
C PRO A 232 -12.46 -14.77 4.34
N VAL A 233 -13.68 -14.33 4.70
CA VAL A 233 -14.79 -14.17 3.76
C VAL A 233 -14.65 -12.80 3.11
N TYR A 234 -14.11 -12.79 1.90
CA TYR A 234 -14.14 -11.62 1.02
C TYR A 234 -15.52 -11.57 0.36
N LYS A 235 -16.09 -10.37 0.23
CA LYS A 235 -17.41 -10.20 -0.35
C LYS A 235 -17.34 -10.52 -1.85
N ASP A 236 -17.73 -11.76 -2.13
CA ASP A 236 -18.08 -12.42 -3.39
C ASP A 236 -17.95 -11.56 -4.67
N ASP A 237 -16.81 -11.69 -5.34
CA ASP A 237 -16.67 -11.50 -6.77
C ASP A 237 -16.66 -12.85 -7.52
N GLN A 238 -17.36 -13.88 -7.01
CA GLN A 238 -17.42 -15.24 -7.59
C GLN A 238 -16.08 -15.91 -7.91
N LYS A 239 -14.95 -15.31 -7.52
CA LYS A 239 -13.61 -15.82 -7.81
C LYS A 239 -12.90 -16.04 -6.49
N SER A 240 -12.30 -17.21 -6.34
CA SER A 240 -11.64 -17.65 -5.10
C SER A 240 -10.30 -16.94 -4.86
N HIS A 241 -10.28 -15.60 -4.93
CA HIS A 241 -9.08 -14.77 -4.93
C HIS A 241 -8.26 -14.84 -3.62
N TRP A 242 -8.79 -15.37 -2.53
CA TRP A 242 -7.98 -15.54 -1.31
C TRP A 242 -7.12 -16.81 -1.33
N ARG A 243 -7.49 -17.81 -2.14
CA ARG A 243 -6.75 -19.08 -2.24
C ARG A 243 -5.40 -18.89 -2.91
N TRP A 244 -5.26 -17.97 -3.87
CA TRP A 244 -4.00 -17.80 -4.60
C TRP A 244 -2.87 -17.26 -3.72
N ILE A 245 -3.13 -16.42 -2.71
CA ILE A 245 -2.09 -15.95 -1.77
C ILE A 245 -1.54 -17.14 -0.97
N MET A 246 -2.41 -18.07 -0.58
CA MET A 246 -1.99 -19.30 0.09
C MET A 246 -1.22 -20.23 -0.85
N LEU A 247 -1.61 -20.32 -2.12
CA LEU A 247 -0.93 -21.12 -3.14
C LEU A 247 0.44 -20.52 -3.53
N GLU A 248 0.56 -19.18 -3.58
CA GLU A 248 1.82 -18.45 -3.75
C GLU A 248 2.76 -18.70 -2.57
N LYS A 249 2.28 -18.51 -1.34
CA LYS A 249 3.09 -18.69 -0.13
C LYS A 249 3.53 -20.14 0.12
N SER A 250 2.68 -21.10 -0.24
CA SER A 250 3.01 -22.53 -0.11
C SER A 250 3.91 -23.06 -1.22
N GLY A 251 4.09 -22.30 -2.31
CA GLY A 251 4.80 -22.78 -3.51
C GLY A 251 4.08 -23.97 -4.18
N ALA A 252 2.76 -24.12 -3.95
CA ALA A 252 1.99 -25.19 -4.54
C ALA A 252 1.89 -25.02 -6.06
N LYS A 253 1.83 -26.14 -6.78
CA LYS A 253 1.45 -26.12 -8.20
C LYS A 253 -0.02 -25.76 -8.32
N VAL A 254 -0.32 -24.82 -9.19
CA VAL A 254 -1.67 -24.34 -9.49
C VAL A 254 -2.01 -24.50 -10.95
N GLU A 255 -3.28 -24.72 -11.23
CA GLU A 255 -3.89 -24.54 -12.55
C GLU A 255 -4.53 -23.15 -12.60
N VAL A 256 -4.22 -22.41 -13.66
CA VAL A 256 -4.74 -21.07 -13.91
C VAL A 256 -5.54 -21.11 -15.20
N GLU A 257 -6.82 -20.76 -15.12
CA GLU A 257 -7.71 -20.59 -16.27
C GLU A 257 -7.79 -19.11 -16.64
N LEU A 258 -7.52 -18.76 -17.89
CA LEU A 258 -7.64 -17.40 -18.42
C LEU A 258 -8.97 -17.20 -19.18
N ILE A 259 -9.33 -15.95 -19.43
CA ILE A 259 -10.60 -15.54 -20.06
C ILE A 259 -10.71 -15.99 -21.52
N ASP A 260 -9.57 -16.23 -22.17
CA ASP A 260 -9.50 -16.84 -23.51
C ASP A 260 -9.71 -18.37 -23.49
N GLY A 261 -9.92 -18.96 -22.31
CA GLY A 261 -10.10 -20.39 -22.08
C GLY A 261 -8.80 -21.18 -22.00
N SER A 262 -7.63 -20.52 -22.06
CA SER A 262 -6.35 -21.20 -21.87
C SER A 262 -6.14 -21.61 -20.42
N VAL A 263 -5.54 -22.78 -20.22
CA VAL A 263 -5.23 -23.31 -18.88
C VAL A 263 -3.73 -23.58 -18.80
N SER A 264 -3.08 -22.99 -17.81
CA SER A 264 -1.63 -23.16 -17.57
C SER A 264 -1.37 -23.69 -16.17
N VAL A 265 -0.36 -24.56 -16.05
CA VAL A 265 0.01 -25.19 -14.77
C VAL A 265 1.41 -24.77 -14.37
N GLY A 266 1.56 -24.28 -13.15
CA GLY A 266 2.86 -23.82 -12.65
C GLY A 266 2.80 -23.38 -11.20
N MET A 267 3.88 -22.78 -10.72
CA MET A 267 3.91 -22.15 -9.39
C MET A 267 3.70 -20.66 -9.54
N ILE A 268 2.87 -20.07 -8.68
CA ILE A 268 2.73 -18.61 -8.65
C ILE A 268 4.07 -18.04 -8.22
N ALA A 269 4.69 -17.29 -9.13
CA ALA A 269 5.98 -16.69 -8.91
C ALA A 269 5.80 -15.25 -8.45
N HIS A 270 6.69 -14.83 -7.57
CA HIS A 270 6.85 -13.41 -7.30
C HIS A 270 7.35 -12.76 -8.59
N SER A 271 6.49 -12.03 -9.30
CA SER A 271 6.93 -11.27 -10.46
C SER A 271 7.82 -10.13 -9.96
N PRO A 272 9.11 -10.07 -10.35
CA PRO A 272 9.87 -8.86 -10.20
C PRO A 272 9.39 -7.90 -11.31
N GLY A 273 8.16 -7.41 -11.19
CA GLY A 273 7.54 -6.59 -12.21
C GLY A 273 8.32 -5.29 -12.40
N LYS A 274 8.72 -5.00 -13.63
CA LYS A 274 9.12 -3.65 -14.04
C LYS A 274 7.97 -2.69 -13.74
N ARG A 275 8.31 -1.50 -13.25
CA ARG A 275 7.42 -0.41 -12.75
C ARG A 275 6.22 0.00 -13.62
N GLU A 276 6.03 -0.54 -14.82
CA GLU A 276 5.09 -0.04 -15.83
C GLU A 276 4.07 -1.08 -16.34
N GLU A 277 4.19 -2.36 -15.97
CA GLU A 277 3.17 -3.36 -16.32
C GLU A 277 2.10 -3.42 -15.23
N LEU A 278 0.82 -3.40 -15.64
CA LEU A 278 -0.32 -3.65 -14.75
C LEU A 278 -0.06 -4.93 -13.95
N PRO A 279 -0.34 -4.96 -12.64
CA PRO A 279 -0.11 -6.15 -11.83
C PRO A 279 -0.89 -7.32 -12.43
N GLY A 280 -0.16 -8.33 -12.86
CA GLY A 280 -0.68 -9.59 -13.38
C GLY A 280 -0.25 -10.76 -12.50
N LEU A 281 -0.92 -11.89 -12.67
CA LEU A 281 -0.44 -13.17 -12.21
C LEU A 281 0.83 -13.54 -12.98
N ALA A 282 1.91 -13.83 -12.25
CA ALA A 282 3.08 -14.49 -12.81
C ALA A 282 3.09 -15.96 -12.41
N LEU A 283 3.13 -16.83 -13.40
CA LEU A 283 3.13 -18.28 -13.21
C LEU A 283 4.41 -18.85 -13.81
N LYS A 284 5.27 -19.39 -12.96
CA LYS A 284 6.47 -20.12 -13.38
C LYS A 284 6.07 -21.53 -13.78
N LEU A 285 6.20 -21.83 -15.07
CA LEU A 285 5.88 -23.14 -15.64
C LEU A 285 6.99 -24.15 -15.37
N ASP A 286 6.69 -25.42 -15.57
CA ASP A 286 7.63 -26.53 -15.35
C ASP A 286 8.87 -26.49 -16.26
N ASP A 287 8.75 -25.85 -17.43
CA ASP A 287 9.87 -25.62 -18.37
C ASP A 287 10.76 -24.43 -17.98
N GLY A 288 10.44 -23.76 -16.87
CA GLY A 288 11.17 -22.61 -16.35
C GLY A 288 10.78 -21.27 -16.97
N SER A 289 9.87 -21.25 -17.95
CA SER A 289 9.30 -20.01 -18.49
C SER A 289 8.32 -19.37 -17.49
N VAL A 290 8.02 -18.08 -17.70
CA VAL A 290 7.06 -17.33 -16.87
C VAL A 290 5.94 -16.85 -17.77
N LEU A 291 4.73 -17.32 -17.48
CA LEU A 291 3.50 -16.74 -18.01
C LEU A 291 3.15 -15.51 -17.16
N SER A 292 2.91 -14.38 -17.81
CA SER A 292 2.38 -13.16 -17.18
C SER A 292 1.00 -12.88 -17.77
N ALA A 293 -0.01 -12.77 -16.92
CA ALA A 293 -1.38 -12.47 -17.34
C ALA A 293 -1.99 -11.40 -16.42
N PRO A 294 -2.64 -10.34 -16.95
CA PRO A 294 -3.41 -9.41 -16.14
C PRO A 294 -4.43 -10.15 -15.26
N TRP A 295 -4.64 -9.70 -14.02
CA TRP A 295 -5.63 -10.35 -13.14
C TRP A 295 -7.06 -10.34 -13.69
N VAL A 296 -7.42 -9.33 -14.50
CA VAL A 296 -8.72 -9.27 -15.18
C VAL A 296 -8.93 -10.45 -16.14
N ASP A 297 -7.84 -10.97 -16.71
CA ASP A 297 -7.88 -12.09 -17.63
C ASP A 297 -7.84 -13.42 -16.89
N VAL A 298 -7.61 -13.45 -15.57
CA VAL A 298 -7.65 -14.68 -14.77
C VAL A 298 -9.09 -14.99 -14.38
N VAL A 299 -9.58 -16.14 -14.84
CA VAL A 299 -10.93 -16.66 -14.55
C VAL A 299 -10.92 -17.45 -13.25
N ASP A 300 -9.94 -18.34 -13.08
CA ASP A 300 -9.85 -19.21 -11.91
C ASP A 300 -8.38 -19.58 -11.60
N ILE A 301 -8.10 -19.83 -10.32
CA ILE A 301 -6.82 -20.38 -9.83
C ILE A 301 -7.13 -21.45 -8.78
N ARG A 302 -6.65 -22.66 -9.03
CA ARG A 302 -6.86 -23.82 -8.14
C ARG A 302 -5.60 -24.64 -7.97
N GLN A 303 -5.54 -25.44 -6.91
CA GLN A 303 -4.42 -26.36 -6.74
C GLN A 303 -4.46 -27.42 -7.85
N ALA A 304 -3.31 -27.68 -8.47
CA ALA A 304 -3.21 -28.67 -9.53
C ALA A 304 -3.58 -30.07 -8.98
N GLY A 305 -4.55 -30.72 -9.63
CA GLY A 305 -5.08 -32.02 -9.20
C GLY A 305 -6.36 -32.00 -8.34
N GLU A 306 -6.90 -30.84 -7.98
CA GLU A 306 -8.26 -30.76 -7.43
C GLU A 306 -9.29 -31.02 -8.55
N ARG A 307 -10.19 -32.00 -8.37
CA ARG A 307 -11.27 -32.27 -9.34
C ARG A 307 -12.35 -31.18 -9.25
N ARG A 308 -12.85 -30.74 -10.42
CA ARG A 308 -14.04 -29.87 -10.56
C ARG A 308 -15.26 -30.45 -9.86
#